data_AF-A0A1B2ER00-F1
#
_entry.id   AF-A0A1B2ER00-F1
#
_cell.length_a   1.000
_cell.length_b   1.000
_cell.length_c   1.000
_cell.angle_alpha   90.00
_cell.angle_beta   90.00
_cell.angle_gamma   90.00
#
_symmetry.space_group_name_H-M   'P 1'
#
loop_
_entity.id
_entity.type
_entity.pdbx_description
1 polymer ?
#
loop_
_entity_poly.entity_id
_entity_poly.type
_entity_poly.pdbx_seq_one_letter_code
_entity_poly.pdbx_strand_id
1 'polypeptide(L)'
;MPRTSVVRQASASAMQCPWYPADLLPQLQSTLAVLADIELHYQSDQEQLQGGAGPETIKTRFAAQLAECYQRGRSRYVQWLNELQLLMNRTAFPH
;
A
#
# COMPACT_ATOMS: atom_id res chain seq x y z
N MET A 1 6.72 -14.94 -40.22
CA MET A 1 5.83 -13.77 -40.13
C MET A 1 5.36 -13.63 -38.69
N PRO A 2 5.88 -12.71 -37.87
CA PRO A 2 5.43 -12.54 -36.48
C PRO A 2 4.18 -11.64 -36.48
N ARG A 3 3.07 -12.09 -35.87
CA ARG A 3 1.94 -11.20 -35.58
C ARG A 3 2.09 -10.67 -34.17
N THR A 4 2.11 -9.35 -34.13
CA THR A 4 2.38 -8.44 -33.03
C THR A 4 1.35 -8.55 -31.91
N SER A 5 1.87 -8.61 -30.68
CA SER A 5 1.17 -8.42 -29.42
C SER A 5 0.66 -6.97 -29.30
N VAL A 6 -0.60 -6.72 -29.66
CA VAL A 6 -1.30 -5.46 -29.32
C VAL A 6 -2.76 -5.78 -28.97
N VAL A 7 -2.97 -6.58 -27.92
CA VAL A 7 -4.25 -6.62 -27.20
C VAL A 7 -3.91 -6.72 -25.71
N ARG A 8 -3.39 -5.63 -25.14
CA ARG A 8 -3.38 -5.47 -23.68
C ARG A 8 -3.31 -4.00 -23.25
N GLN A 9 -3.94 -3.10 -24.00
CA GLN A 9 -3.82 -1.67 -23.71
C GLN A 9 -5.10 -0.86 -23.94
N ALA A 10 -6.28 -1.49 -23.89
CA ALA A 10 -7.55 -0.81 -24.16
C ALA A 10 -8.64 -1.03 -23.08
N SER A 11 -8.29 -1.38 -21.84
CA SER A 11 -9.30 -1.58 -20.79
C SER A 11 -9.08 -0.76 -19.51
N ALA A 12 -8.06 0.10 -19.47
CA ALA A 12 -7.89 1.06 -18.36
C ALA A 12 -8.52 2.43 -18.65
N SER A 13 -8.96 2.70 -19.89
CA SER A 13 -9.51 4.02 -20.27
C SER A 13 -11.00 4.19 -20.02
N ALA A 14 -11.75 3.15 -19.62
CA ALA A 14 -13.22 3.17 -19.57
C ALA A 14 -13.84 3.42 -18.19
N MET A 15 -13.04 3.77 -17.17
CA MET A 15 -13.56 4.23 -15.87
C MET A 15 -13.03 5.62 -15.53
N GLN A 16 -13.03 6.52 -16.52
CA GLN A 16 -12.85 7.94 -16.25
C GLN A 16 -14.13 8.43 -15.57
N CYS A 17 -14.18 8.32 -14.24
CA CYS A 17 -15.11 9.12 -13.45
C CYS A 17 -14.78 10.59 -13.79
N PRO A 18 -15.72 11.38 -14.33
CA PRO A 18 -15.46 12.75 -14.83
C PRO A 18 -14.90 13.71 -13.77
N TRP A 19 -14.87 13.26 -12.53
CA TRP A 19 -14.69 14.05 -11.33
C TRP A 19 -13.33 13.83 -10.67
N TYR A 20 -12.59 12.80 -11.07
CA TYR A 20 -11.29 12.48 -10.48
C TYR A 20 -10.19 12.48 -11.55
N PRO A 21 -8.96 12.93 -11.19
CA PRO A 21 -7.80 12.79 -12.06
C PRO A 21 -7.63 11.32 -12.47
N ALA A 22 -7.30 11.07 -13.74
CA ALA A 22 -7.09 9.71 -14.26
C ALA A 22 -6.02 8.93 -13.46
N ASP A 23 -5.07 9.65 -12.85
CA ASP A 23 -3.99 9.08 -12.04
C ASP A 23 -4.34 8.85 -10.57
N LEU A 24 -5.48 9.37 -10.07
CA LEU A 24 -5.86 9.29 -8.66
C LEU A 24 -6.15 7.84 -8.23
N LEU A 25 -6.98 7.14 -9.01
CA LEU A 25 -7.36 5.76 -8.70
C LEU A 25 -6.15 4.80 -8.74
N PRO A 26 -5.28 4.83 -9.79
CA PRO A 26 -4.04 4.05 -9.80
C PRO A 26 -3.10 4.36 -8.62
N GLN A 27 -2.94 5.63 -8.24
CA GLN A 27 -2.09 6.02 -7.11
C GLN A 27 -2.66 5.53 -5.77
N LEU A 28 -3.97 5.60 -5.58
CA LEU A 28 -4.64 5.09 -4.38
C LEU A 28 -4.48 3.57 -4.27
N GLN A 29 -4.76 2.84 -5.35
CA GLN A 29 -4.63 1.38 -5.41
C GLN A 29 -3.18 0.94 -5.15
N SER A 30 -2.20 1.62 -5.75
CA SER A 30 -0.78 1.33 -5.53
C SER A 30 -0.37 1.59 -4.08
N THR A 31 -0.81 2.70 -3.49
CA THR A 31 -0.51 3.04 -2.09
C THR A 31 -1.13 2.03 -1.12
N LEU A 32 -2.38 1.61 -1.38
CA LEU A 32 -3.06 0.59 -0.59
C LEU A 32 -2.41 -0.79 -0.74
N ALA A 33 -1.95 -1.16 -1.94
CA ALA A 33 -1.23 -2.41 -2.16
C ALA A 33 0.06 -2.44 -1.33
N VAL A 34 0.86 -1.37 -1.39
CA VAL A 34 2.10 -1.27 -0.61
C VAL A 34 1.83 -1.30 0.89
N LEU A 35 0.75 -0.67 1.37
CA LEU A 35 0.35 -0.76 2.78
C LEU A 35 -0.04 -2.19 3.17
N ALA A 36 -0.81 -2.88 2.33
CA ALA A 36 -1.21 -4.27 2.58
C ALA A 36 0.00 -5.21 2.59
N ASP A 37 0.97 -5.02 1.69
CA ASP A 37 2.23 -5.77 1.71
C ASP A 37 2.99 -5.53 3.02
N ILE A 38 3.13 -4.28 3.47
CA ILE A 38 3.82 -3.95 4.74
C ILE A 38 3.11 -4.60 5.94
N GLU A 39 1.77 -4.59 5.97
CA GLU A 39 0.98 -5.21 7.03
C GLU A 39 1.12 -6.73 7.03
N LEU A 40 1.07 -7.37 5.86
CA LEU A 40 1.23 -8.81 5.72
C LEU A 40 2.63 -9.29 6.12
N HIS A 41 3.67 -8.56 5.69
CA HIS A 41 5.05 -8.84 6.09
C HIS A 41 5.23 -8.71 7.60
N TYR A 42 4.68 -7.66 8.21
CA TYR A 42 4.74 -7.49 9.66
C TYR A 42 4.03 -8.64 10.41
N GLN A 43 2.85 -9.05 9.96
CA GLN A 43 2.13 -10.18 10.55
C GLN A 43 2.92 -11.49 10.45
N SER A 44 3.45 -11.80 9.26
CA SER A 44 4.29 -12.97 9.04
C SER A 44 5.53 -12.96 9.95
N ASP A 45 6.23 -11.83 10.04
CA ASP A 45 7.41 -11.70 10.90
C ASP A 45 7.06 -11.86 12.39
N GLN A 46 5.90 -11.35 12.82
CA GLN A 46 5.41 -11.58 14.18
C GLN A 46 5.08 -13.05 14.45
N GLU A 47 4.45 -13.75 13.51
CA GLU A 47 4.15 -15.17 13.63
C GLU A 47 5.43 -16.02 13.72
N GLN A 48 6.43 -15.70 12.90
CA GLN A 48 7.75 -16.35 12.95
C GLN A 48 8.46 -16.09 14.28
N LEU A 49 8.41 -14.85 14.78
CA LEU A 49 8.96 -14.52 16.09
C LEU A 49 8.23 -15.29 17.19
N GLN A 50 6.90 -15.44 17.15
CA GLN A 50 6.17 -16.19 18.17
C GLN A 50 6.48 -17.69 18.13
N GLY A 51 6.53 -18.29 16.94
CA GLY A 51 6.83 -19.72 16.73
C GLY A 51 8.29 -20.12 16.91
N GLY A 52 9.23 -19.16 16.92
CA GLY A 52 10.66 -19.41 17.06
C GLY A 52 11.07 -19.85 18.47
N ALA A 53 11.96 -20.84 18.57
CA ALA A 53 12.63 -21.21 19.80
C ALA A 53 13.72 -20.17 20.14
N GLY A 54 13.58 -19.49 21.27
CA GLY A 54 14.57 -18.50 21.71
C GLY A 54 14.24 -17.88 23.07
N PRO A 55 15.20 -17.21 23.71
CA PRO A 55 14.97 -16.49 24.96
C PRO A 55 13.99 -15.34 24.77
N GLU A 56 13.02 -15.22 25.67
CA GLU A 56 11.94 -14.22 25.59
C GLU A 56 12.46 -12.78 25.53
N THR A 57 13.60 -12.51 26.17
CA THR A 57 14.28 -11.21 26.14
C THR A 57 14.78 -10.84 24.75
N ILE A 58 15.25 -11.82 23.97
CA ILE A 58 15.70 -11.63 22.60
C ILE A 58 14.49 -11.44 21.68
N LYS A 59 13.44 -12.25 21.86
CA LYS A 59 12.18 -12.14 21.10
C LYS A 59 11.53 -10.77 21.29
N THR A 60 11.47 -10.27 22.53
CA THR A 60 10.95 -8.94 22.86
C THR A 60 11.75 -7.82 22.18
N ARG A 61 13.09 -7.91 22.18
CA ARG A 61 13.95 -6.91 21.51
C ARG A 61 13.73 -6.89 20.00
N PHE A 62 13.65 -8.06 19.36
CA PHE A 62 13.37 -8.14 17.93
C PHE A 62 11.96 -7.66 17.59
N ALA A 63 10.95 -7.97 18.41
CA ALA A 63 9.59 -7.47 18.24
C ALA A 63 9.54 -5.93 18.32
N ALA A 64 10.28 -5.32 19.24
CA ALA A 64 10.37 -3.86 19.34
C ALA A 64 10.98 -3.24 18.07
N GLN A 65 12.08 -3.80 17.58
CA GLN A 65 12.73 -3.33 16.34
C GLN A 65 11.82 -3.49 15.12
N LEU A 66 11.12 -4.62 15.03
CA LEU A 66 10.15 -4.90 13.97
C LEU A 66 9.00 -3.88 14.00
N ALA A 67 8.46 -3.58 15.19
CA ALA A 67 7.42 -2.58 15.36
C ALA A 67 7.90 -1.17 14.96
N GLU A 68 9.12 -0.78 15.31
CA GLU A 68 9.70 0.51 14.89
C GLU A 68 9.85 0.61 13.37
N CYS A 69 10.37 -0.44 12.72
CA CYS A 69 10.48 -0.52 11.27
C CYS A 69 9.11 -0.45 10.58
N TYR A 70 8.13 -1.21 11.08
CA TYR A 70 6.76 -1.19 10.60
C TYR A 70 6.12 0.20 10.73
N GLN A 71 6.23 0.84 11.90
CA GLN A 71 5.69 2.18 12.12
C GLN A 71 6.33 3.19 11.16
N ARG A 72 7.65 3.13 10.95
CA ARG A 72 8.35 4.03 10.03
C ARG A 72 7.93 3.82 8.58
N GLY A 73 7.84 2.55 8.14
CA GLY A 73 7.39 2.20 6.80
C GLY A 73 5.96 2.64 6.55
N ARG A 74 5.05 2.28 7.46
CA ARG A 74 3.61 2.58 7.38
C ARG A 74 3.31 4.07 7.44
N SER A 75 3.98 4.83 8.31
CA SER A 75 3.70 6.26 8.52
C SER A 75 3.79 7.08 7.23
N ARG A 76 4.78 6.81 6.39
CA ARG A 76 4.96 7.51 5.10
C ARG A 76 3.78 7.28 4.16
N TYR A 77 3.34 6.03 4.03
CA TYR A 77 2.24 5.67 3.12
C TYR A 77 0.88 6.07 3.68
N VAL A 78 0.70 6.07 5.01
CA VAL A 78 -0.50 6.61 5.65
C VAL A 78 -0.61 8.12 5.44
N GLN A 79 0.49 8.86 5.56
CA GLN A 79 0.50 10.30 5.23
C GLN A 79 0.15 10.54 3.76
N TRP A 80 0.78 9.79 2.86
CA TRP A 80 0.48 9.88 1.43
C TRP A 80 -0.98 9.55 1.10
N LEU A 81 -1.55 8.55 1.76
CA LEU A 81 -2.96 8.18 1.60
C LEU A 81 -3.91 9.29 2.09
N ASN A 82 -3.58 9.99 3.18
CA ASN A 82 -4.35 11.15 3.65
C ASN A 82 -4.35 12.29 2.61
N GLU A 83 -3.21 12.56 1.98
CA GLU A 83 -3.11 13.56 0.91
C GLU A 83 -3.96 13.17 -0.31
N LEU A 84 -3.93 11.91 -0.72
CA LEU A 84 -4.77 11.40 -1.80
C LEU A 84 -6.27 11.49 -1.45
N GLN A 85 -6.65 11.20 -0.21
CA GLN A 85 -8.03 11.36 0.27
C GLN A 85 -8.47 12.84 0.30
N LEU A 86 -7.58 13.75 0.70
CA LEU A 86 -7.87 15.18 0.67
C LEU A 86 -8.06 15.69 -0.76
N LEU A 87 -7.23 15.24 -1.70
CA LEU A 87 -7.35 15.55 -3.13
C LEU A 87 -8.65 15.01 -3.70
N MET A 88 -9.02 13.78 -3.34
CA MET A 88 -10.30 13.17 -3.68
C MET A 88 -11.46 14.03 -3.15
N ASN A 89 -11.46 14.43 -1.88
CA ASN A 89 -12.53 15.24 -1.30
C ASN A 89 -12.66 16.63 -1.95
N ARG A 90 -11.54 17.27 -2.32
CA ARG A 90 -11.53 18.56 -3.02
C ARG A 90 -12.07 18.49 -4.43
N THR A 91 -11.79 17.39 -5.13
CA THR A 91 -12.29 17.15 -6.49
C THR A 91 -13.72 16.62 -6.47
N ALA A 92 -14.10 15.89 -5.41
CA ALA A 92 -15.44 15.35 -5.13
C ALA A 92 -16.51 16.42 -4.86
N PHE A 93 -16.13 17.58 -4.33
CA PHE A 93 -17.04 18.66 -3.99
C PHE A 93 -16.44 20.03 -4.36
N PRO A 94 -16.47 20.42 -5.65
CA PRO A 94 -16.18 21.78 -6.06
C PRO A 94 -17.33 22.69 -5.59
N HIS A 95 -17.01 23.70 -4.80
CA HIS A 95 -17.92 24.79 -4.44
C HIS A 95 -18.24 25.68 -5.64
#